data_AF-G5AX02-F1
#
_entry.id   AF-G5AX02-F1
#
_cell.length_a   1.000
_cell.length_b   1.000
_cell.length_c   1.000
_cell.angle_alpha   90.00
_cell.angle_beta   90.00
_cell.angle_gamma   90.00
#
_symmetry.space_group_name_H-M   'P 1'
#
loop_
_entity.id
_entity.type
_entity.pdbx_description
1 polymer ?
#
loop_
_entity_poly.entity_id
_entity_poly.type
_entity_poly.pdbx_seq_one_letter_code
_entity_poly.pdbx_strand_id
1 'polypeptide(L)'
;SQTGIVSLYDCIFKRRLDYNQKLHRDDREHAKGLGLHVAEEEQARTVGVLSSSVYGKRIQQPTEPLNRGHGRVNHVQADFYRKNDVPSVKEPGFGHIAPA
;
A
#
# COMPACT_ATOMS: atom_id res chain seq x y z
N SER A 1 -29.39 5.71 -1.98
CA SER A 1 -29.44 7.18 -2.12
C SER A 1 -29.80 7.48 -3.56
N GLN A 2 -31.03 7.95 -3.83
CA GLN A 2 -31.38 8.45 -5.16
C GLN A 2 -30.43 9.61 -5.47
N THR A 3 -29.69 9.52 -6.58
CA THR A 3 -29.07 10.70 -7.18
C THR A 3 -30.20 11.69 -7.43
N GLY A 4 -30.24 12.77 -6.66
CA GLY A 4 -31.26 13.81 -6.82
C GLY A 4 -31.24 14.26 -8.28
N ILE A 5 -32.41 14.35 -8.91
CA ILE A 5 -32.53 14.86 -10.27
C ILE A 5 -32.02 16.30 -10.24
N VAL A 6 -30.79 16.52 -10.66
CA VAL A 6 -30.21 17.86 -10.73
C VAL A 6 -30.84 18.53 -11.93
N SER A 7 -31.59 19.60 -11.69
CA SER A 7 -32.18 20.38 -12.78
C SER A 7 -31.07 21.14 -13.51
N LEU A 8 -31.17 21.20 -14.85
CA LEU A 8 -30.21 21.94 -15.67
C LEU A 8 -30.16 23.43 -15.28
N TYR A 9 -31.28 23.95 -14.79
CA TYR A 9 -31.38 25.30 -14.25
C TYR A 9 -30.48 25.49 -13.02
N ASP A 10 -30.54 24.58 -12.04
CA ASP A 10 -29.72 24.67 -10.84
C ASP A 10 -28.21 24.58 -11.17
N CYS A 11 -27.82 23.74 -12.14
CA CYS A 11 -26.43 23.66 -12.60
C CYS A 11 -25.88 24.99 -13.16
N ILE A 12 -26.75 25.80 -13.77
CA ILE A 12 -26.34 27.06 -14.40
C ILE A 12 -26.42 28.21 -13.41
N PHE A 13 -27.51 28.30 -12.66
CA PHE A 13 -27.85 29.49 -11.86
C PHE A 13 -27.48 29.37 -10.38
N LYS A 14 -27.30 28.16 -9.83
CA LYS A 14 -26.93 27.94 -8.42
C LYS A 14 -25.47 27.51 -8.25
N ARG A 15 -24.60 27.87 -9.19
CA ARG A 15 -23.15 27.64 -9.05
C ARG A 15 -22.63 28.43 -7.84
N ARG A 16 -21.73 27.80 -7.10
CA ARG A 16 -21.07 28.48 -5.98
C ARG A 16 -20.13 29.55 -6.54
N LEU A 17 -20.17 30.73 -5.93
CA LEU A 17 -19.39 31.91 -6.32
C LEU A 17 -18.12 32.07 -5.45
N ASP A 18 -17.87 31.12 -4.55
CA ASP A 18 -16.68 31.09 -3.71
C ASP A 18 -15.45 30.72 -4.54
N TYR A 19 -14.30 31.31 -4.18
CA TYR A 19 -13.01 31.05 -4.85
C TYR A 19 -12.10 30.16 -3.98
N ASN A 20 -11.62 29.05 -4.55
CA ASN A 20 -10.66 28.15 -3.92
C ASN A 20 -9.26 28.26 -4.55
N GLN A 21 -8.42 29.09 -3.94
CA GLN A 21 -7.01 29.28 -4.33
C GLN A 21 -6.15 28.00 -4.31
N LYS A 22 -6.58 26.91 -3.65
CA LYS A 22 -5.83 25.64 -3.59
C LYS A 22 -5.99 24.81 -4.87
N LEU A 23 -7.02 25.10 -5.68
CA LEU A 23 -7.28 24.44 -6.94
C LEU A 23 -6.66 25.26 -8.07
N HIS A 24 -5.91 24.57 -8.94
CA HIS A 24 -5.39 25.19 -10.16
C HIS A 24 -6.50 25.60 -11.16
N ARG A 25 -7.66 24.96 -11.06
CA ARG A 25 -8.87 25.23 -11.86
C ARG A 25 -10.07 25.11 -10.93
N ASP A 26 -10.45 26.21 -10.30
CA ASP A 26 -11.57 26.24 -9.34
C ASP A 26 -12.94 26.38 -10.02
N ASP A 27 -12.95 26.89 -11.26
CA ASP A 27 -14.13 26.99 -12.11
C ASP A 27 -14.74 25.62 -12.48
N ARG A 28 -14.00 24.53 -12.24
CA ARG A 28 -14.41 23.15 -12.49
C ARG A 28 -14.89 22.48 -11.21
N GLU A 29 -16.18 22.16 -11.17
CA GLU A 29 -16.88 21.56 -10.00
C GLU A 29 -16.18 20.32 -9.41
N HIS A 30 -15.58 19.47 -10.25
CA HIS A 30 -14.84 18.27 -9.84
C HIS A 30 -13.34 18.34 -10.18
N ALA A 31 -12.73 19.50 -10.03
CA ALA A 31 -11.28 19.62 -10.21
C ALA A 31 -10.53 18.60 -9.33
N LYS A 32 -9.59 17.86 -9.94
CA LYS A 32 -8.85 16.76 -9.29
C LYS A 32 -9.75 15.63 -8.73
N GLY A 33 -10.99 15.48 -9.22
CA GLY A 33 -11.92 14.45 -8.75
C GLY A 33 -12.52 14.73 -7.36
N LEU A 34 -12.43 15.98 -6.89
CA LEU A 34 -12.95 16.36 -5.58
C LEU A 34 -14.48 16.23 -5.56
N GLY A 35 -15.01 15.53 -4.55
CA GLY A 35 -16.44 15.20 -4.45
C GLY A 35 -16.90 14.00 -5.28
N LEU A 36 -16.03 13.39 -6.08
CA LEU A 36 -16.35 12.14 -6.79
C LEU A 36 -15.84 10.94 -5.98
N HIS A 37 -16.75 10.01 -5.68
CA HIS A 37 -16.43 8.76 -4.97
C HIS A 37 -16.17 7.62 -5.96
N VAL A 38 -15.31 7.87 -6.97
CA VAL A 38 -15.07 6.96 -8.11
C VAL A 38 -14.73 5.53 -7.66
N ALA A 39 -13.99 5.39 -6.56
CA ALA A 39 -13.61 4.08 -6.02
C ALA A 39 -14.81 3.29 -5.46
N GLU A 40 -15.76 3.96 -4.80
CA GLU A 40 -16.98 3.33 -4.28
C GLU A 40 -17.97 3.06 -5.42
N GLU A 41 -18.10 3.99 -6.37
CA GLU A 41 -18.96 3.84 -7.55
C GLU A 41 -18.52 2.66 -8.44
N GLU A 42 -17.21 2.49 -8.66
CA GLU A 42 -16.69 1.37 -9.45
C GLU A 42 -16.88 0.01 -8.76
N GLN A 43 -17.04 -0.06 -7.43
CA GLN A 43 -17.39 -1.32 -6.74
C GLN A 43 -18.80 -1.81 -7.08
N ALA A 44 -19.73 -0.90 -7.38
CA ALA A 44 -21.08 -1.26 -7.80
C ALA A 44 -21.15 -1.73 -9.26
N ARG A 45 -20.07 -1.55 -10.02
CA ARG A 45 -20.02 -1.92 -11.44
C ARG A 45 -19.82 -3.43 -11.58
N THR A 46 -20.68 -4.07 -12.37
CA THR A 46 -20.61 -5.54 -12.62
C THR A 46 -19.32 -5.97 -13.31
N VAL A 47 -18.73 -5.10 -14.13
CA VAL A 47 -17.42 -5.28 -14.75
C VAL A 47 -16.62 -4.01 -14.50
N GLY A 48 -15.65 -4.08 -13.59
CA GLY A 48 -14.80 -2.93 -13.25
C GLY A 48 -13.90 -2.52 -14.41
N VAL A 49 -13.68 -1.23 -14.59
CA VAL A 49 -12.75 -0.72 -15.61
C VAL A 49 -11.32 -1.07 -15.20
N LEU A 50 -10.50 -1.45 -16.20
CA LEU A 50 -9.15 -2.00 -16.07
C LEU A 50 -8.14 -1.18 -15.24
N SER A 51 -8.47 0.04 -14.83
CA SER A 51 -7.63 0.90 -13.99
C SER A 51 -7.83 0.70 -12.47
N SER A 52 -8.76 -0.17 -12.05
CA SER A 52 -8.94 -0.45 -10.62
C SER A 52 -7.72 -1.20 -10.06
N SER A 53 -7.07 -0.59 -9.07
CA SER A 53 -5.92 -1.15 -8.35
C SER A 53 -6.19 -2.52 -7.71
N VAL A 54 -7.47 -2.87 -7.52
CA VAL A 54 -7.95 -4.17 -7.05
C VAL A 54 -7.52 -5.30 -7.98
N TYR A 55 -7.52 -5.09 -9.30
CA TYR A 55 -7.12 -6.14 -10.25
C TYR A 55 -5.60 -6.27 -10.38
N GLY A 56 -4.85 -5.17 -10.23
CA GLY A 56 -3.39 -5.15 -10.34
C GLY A 56 -2.64 -5.59 -9.08
N LYS A 57 -3.27 -5.53 -7.90
CA LYS A 57 -2.65 -5.90 -6.61
C LYS A 57 -3.41 -7.03 -5.92
N ARG A 58 -3.43 -8.21 -6.53
CA ARG A 58 -3.97 -9.43 -5.91
C ARG A 58 -3.02 -10.00 -4.85
N ILE A 59 -2.79 -9.26 -3.77
CA ILE A 59 -1.86 -9.65 -2.70
C ILE A 59 -2.30 -10.97 -2.03
N GLN A 60 -3.62 -11.17 -1.87
CA GLN A 60 -4.18 -12.34 -1.22
C GLN A 60 -4.50 -13.49 -2.19
N GLN A 61 -4.54 -13.22 -3.50
CA GLN A 61 -4.84 -14.23 -4.51
C GLN A 61 -3.93 -14.08 -5.75
N PRO A 62 -2.62 -14.34 -5.61
CA PRO A 62 -1.70 -14.27 -6.73
C PRO A 62 -2.13 -15.22 -7.85
N THR A 63 -2.17 -14.74 -9.09
CA THR A 63 -2.50 -15.59 -10.27
C THR A 63 -1.40 -16.63 -10.51
N GLU A 64 -0.16 -16.27 -10.21
CA GLU A 64 1.01 -17.14 -10.33
C GLU A 64 1.57 -17.50 -8.96
N PRO A 65 2.09 -18.73 -8.77
CA PRO A 65 2.74 -19.11 -7.52
C PRO A 65 4.00 -18.27 -7.28
N LEU A 66 4.21 -17.86 -6.04
CA LEU A 66 5.38 -17.08 -5.66
C LEU A 66 6.67 -17.91 -5.85
N ASN A 67 7.49 -17.56 -6.84
CA ASN A 67 8.77 -18.21 -7.07
C ASN A 67 9.80 -17.80 -6.00
N ARG A 68 10.14 -18.73 -5.11
CA ARG A 68 11.15 -18.57 -4.05
C ARG A 68 12.47 -19.30 -4.34
N GLY A 69 12.72 -19.68 -5.60
CA GLY A 69 13.91 -20.47 -5.96
C GLY A 69 15.24 -19.78 -5.66
N HIS A 70 15.25 -18.44 -5.61
CA HIS A 70 16.44 -17.63 -5.34
C HIS A 70 16.14 -16.58 -4.26
N GLY A 71 16.14 -17.01 -3.00
CA GLY A 71 15.98 -16.13 -1.84
C GLY A 71 17.33 -15.73 -1.25
N ARG A 72 17.41 -14.54 -0.64
CA ARG A 72 18.58 -14.16 0.16
C ARG A 72 18.62 -15.02 1.42
N VAL A 73 19.77 -15.64 1.67
CA VAL A 73 20.02 -16.43 2.88
C VAL A 73 21.05 -15.70 3.74
N ASN A 74 20.77 -15.54 5.04
CA ASN A 74 21.63 -14.82 5.96
C ASN A 74 22.78 -15.72 6.47
N HIS A 75 23.69 -16.11 5.57
CA HIS A 75 24.84 -16.96 5.90
C HIS A 75 25.69 -16.41 7.04
N VAL A 76 26.02 -15.11 7.01
CA VAL A 76 26.87 -14.50 8.04
C VAL A 76 26.25 -14.61 9.44
N GLN A 77 24.94 -14.35 9.57
CA GLN A 77 24.25 -14.47 10.86
C GLN A 77 24.15 -15.91 11.33
N ALA A 78 23.90 -16.85 10.42
CA ALA A 78 23.77 -18.27 10.76
C ALA A 78 25.12 -18.90 11.16
N ASP A 79 26.18 -18.57 10.43
CA ASP A 79 27.47 -19.26 10.55
C ASP A 79 28.38 -18.62 11.59
N PHE A 80 28.43 -17.27 11.66
CA PHE A 80 29.35 -16.57 12.55
C PHE A 80 28.74 -16.28 13.92
N TYR A 81 27.44 -15.96 13.98
CA TYR A 81 26.79 -15.58 15.23
C TYR A 81 25.99 -16.77 15.79
N ARG A 82 26.70 -17.70 16.43
CA ARG A 82 26.06 -18.81 17.16
C ARG A 82 25.33 -18.29 18.41
N LYS A 83 24.16 -18.85 18.71
CA LYS A 83 23.36 -18.53 19.91
C LYS A 83 23.93 -19.09 21.21
N ASN A 84 24.96 -19.94 21.14
CA ASN A 84 25.60 -20.51 22.32
C ASN A 84 26.75 -19.59 22.75
N ASP A 85 26.80 -19.25 24.04
CA ASP A 85 27.90 -18.49 24.62
C ASP A 85 29.26 -19.12 24.28
N VAL A 86 30.27 -18.26 24.13
CA VAL A 86 31.65 -18.68 23.82
C VAL A 86 32.15 -19.60 24.94
N PRO A 87 32.60 -20.84 24.64
CA PRO A 87 33.06 -21.78 25.67
C PRO A 87 34.22 -21.24 26.51
N SER A 88 35.05 -20.35 25.95
CA SER A 88 36.20 -19.75 26.64
C SER A 88 35.82 -18.71 27.71
N VAL A 89 34.57 -18.27 27.75
CA VAL A 89 34.07 -17.30 28.75
C VAL A 89 33.43 -18.00 29.95
N LYS A 90 33.21 -19.32 29.86
CA LYS A 90 32.70 -20.11 30.99
C LYS A 90 33.85 -20.48 31.94
N GLU A 91 33.50 -20.72 33.20
CA GLU A 91 34.43 -21.12 34.25
C GLU A 91 35.38 -22.24 33.76
N PRO A 92 36.66 -22.20 34.16
CA PRO A 92 37.70 -23.05 33.59
C PRO A 92 37.40 -24.54 33.81
N GLY A 93 36.83 -25.17 32.80
CA GLY A 93 36.66 -26.60 32.67
C GLY A 93 37.67 -27.23 31.71
N PHE A 94 37.55 -28.54 31.49
CA PHE A 94 38.40 -29.27 30.55
C PHE A 94 38.32 -28.64 29.13
N GLY A 95 39.46 -28.13 28.63
CA GLY A 95 39.56 -27.44 27.34
C GLY A 95 39.67 -25.90 27.41
N HIS A 96 39.79 -25.31 28.60
CA HIS A 96 40.03 -23.87 28.75
C HIS A 96 41.42 -23.47 28.23
N ILE A 97 41.48 -22.43 27.39
CA ILE A 97 42.73 -21.83 26.89
C ILE A 97 42.75 -20.38 27.36
N ALA A 98 43.73 -20.04 28.20
CA ALA A 98 43.96 -18.67 28.62
C ALA A 98 44.59 -17.86 27.46
N PRO A 99 44.16 -16.61 27.22
CA PRO A 99 44.83 -15.73 26.26
C PRO A 99 46.27 -15.44 26.73
N ALA A 100 47.19 -15.37 25.76
CA ALA A 100 48.61 -15.06 25.98
C ALA A 100 48.84 -13.59 26.38
#